data_AF-A0A0Q8AT32-F1
#
_entry.id   AF-A0A0Q8AT32-F1
#
_cell.length_a   1.000
_cell.length_b   1.000
_cell.length_c   1.000
_cell.angle_alpha   90.00
_cell.angle_beta   90.00
_cell.angle_gamma   90.00
#
_symmetry.space_group_name_H-M   'P 1'
#
loop_
_entity.id
_entity.type
_entity.pdbx_description
1 polymer ?
#
loop_
_entity_poly.entity_id
_entity_poly.type
_entity_poly.pdbx_seq_one_letter_code
_entity_poly.pdbx_strand_id
1 'polypeptide(L)'
;MNVDMTTALPPTANPASAKSKATVDYNSFLRLLIAQMKNQDPTQPMDSTQYVSQLATFSQVEQTVQTNTKLDQILQASALAQADSLIGHALTSADGVTSGIVKEVRLAASGLVAILEGGAEVAVGPGVTVKNAS
;
A
#
# COMPACT_ATOMS: atom_id res chain seq x y z
N MET A 1 13.84 28.25 28.21
CA MET A 1 13.72 26.85 27.76
C MET A 1 12.85 26.88 26.51
N ASN A 2 13.48 26.92 25.33
CA ASN A 2 12.77 26.87 24.05
C ASN A 2 13.60 25.93 23.17
N VAL A 3 13.17 24.68 23.12
CA VAL A 3 13.71 23.67 22.21
C VAL A 3 12.89 23.72 20.93
N ASP A 4 13.52 24.24 19.89
CA ASP A 4 13.05 24.23 18.51
C ASP A 4 13.11 22.80 17.97
N MET A 5 11.94 22.21 17.67
CA MET A 5 11.80 20.88 17.05
C MET A 5 11.79 21.04 15.53
N THR A 6 12.97 21.24 14.94
CA THR A 6 13.18 21.02 13.51
C THR A 6 13.61 19.57 13.28
N THR A 7 12.62 18.67 13.20
CA THR A 7 12.85 17.30 12.74
C THR A 7 12.78 17.30 11.23
N ALA A 8 13.89 17.61 10.57
CA ALA A 8 14.05 17.39 9.14
C ALA A 8 13.90 15.88 8.85
N LEU A 9 12.90 15.52 8.03
CA LEU A 9 12.75 14.15 7.55
C LEU A 9 13.95 13.78 6.66
N PRO A 10 14.58 12.61 6.85
CA PRO A 10 15.63 12.15 5.96
C PRO A 10 15.10 11.95 4.53
N PRO A 11 15.95 12.09 3.49
CA PRO A 11 15.54 11.99 2.10
C PRO A 11 15.01 10.58 1.82
N THR A 12 13.96 10.53 1.00
CA THR A 12 13.25 9.35 0.53
C THR A 12 14.21 8.25 0.07
N ALA A 13 14.45 7.26 0.94
CA ALA A 13 15.18 6.06 0.58
C ALA A 13 14.32 5.25 -0.41
N ASN A 14 14.83 5.09 -1.62
CA ASN A 14 14.22 4.31 -2.68
C ASN A 14 13.88 2.88 -2.19
N PRO A 15 12.61 2.43 -2.23
CA PRO A 15 12.19 1.16 -1.63
C PRO A 15 12.86 -0.07 -2.28
N ALA A 16 13.36 0.06 -3.52
CA ALA A 16 14.13 -1.00 -4.17
C ALA A 16 15.50 -1.22 -3.51
N SER A 17 16.14 -0.17 -2.97
CA SER A 17 17.45 -0.25 -2.31
C SER A 17 17.35 -0.90 -0.90
N ALA A 18 16.23 -0.69 -0.21
CA ALA A 18 15.95 -1.35 1.07
C ALA A 18 15.74 -2.87 0.88
N LYS A 19 15.06 -3.26 -0.20
CA LYS A 19 14.81 -4.66 -0.58
C LYS A 19 16.11 -5.43 -0.83
N SER A 20 17.02 -4.86 -1.63
CA SER A 20 18.32 -5.47 -1.91
C SER A 20 19.18 -5.59 -0.65
N LYS A 21 19.13 -4.61 0.26
CA LYS A 21 19.90 -4.64 1.51
C LYS A 21 19.43 -5.76 2.45
N ALA A 22 18.13 -5.96 2.61
CA ALA A 22 17.58 -7.03 3.47
C ALA A 22 17.88 -8.45 2.94
N THR A 23 17.79 -8.67 1.62
CA THR A 23 18.07 -9.99 1.01
C THR A 23 19.57 -10.32 1.00
N VAL A 24 20.43 -9.31 0.88
CA VAL A 24 21.90 -9.44 0.98
C VAL A 24 22.32 -9.76 2.42
N ASP A 25 21.65 -9.17 3.42
CA ASP A 25 21.93 -9.40 4.85
C ASP A 25 21.62 -10.86 5.26
N TYR A 26 20.50 -11.42 4.79
CA TYR A 26 20.11 -12.81 5.06
C TYR A 26 21.10 -13.85 4.50
N ASN A 27 21.53 -13.68 3.24
CA ASN A 27 22.49 -14.61 2.62
C ASN A 27 23.89 -14.50 3.24
N SER A 28 24.29 -13.29 3.63
CA SER A 28 25.56 -13.06 4.32
C SER A 28 25.53 -13.65 5.74
N PHE A 29 24.39 -13.57 6.42
CA PHE A 29 24.16 -14.19 7.72
C PHE A 29 24.16 -15.72 7.63
N LEU A 30 23.45 -16.34 6.68
CA LEU A 30 23.48 -17.80 6.51
C LEU A 30 24.88 -18.32 6.18
N ARG A 31 25.65 -17.57 5.39
CA ARG A 31 27.07 -17.90 5.14
C ARG A 31 27.91 -17.81 6.41
N LEU A 32 27.68 -16.80 7.25
CA LEU A 32 28.38 -16.67 8.51
C LEU A 32 27.98 -17.77 9.50
N LEU A 33 26.69 -18.13 9.57
CA LEU A 33 26.15 -19.23 10.37
C LEU A 33 26.77 -20.57 9.96
N ILE A 34 26.85 -20.86 8.66
CA ILE A 34 27.48 -22.07 8.13
C ILE A 34 29.00 -22.07 8.40
N ALA A 35 29.66 -20.92 8.28
CA ALA A 35 31.09 -20.77 8.56
C ALA A 35 31.40 -20.95 10.06
N GLN A 36 30.51 -20.50 10.94
CA GLN A 36 30.60 -20.70 12.38
C GLN A 36 30.30 -22.16 12.75
N MET A 37 29.26 -22.79 12.22
CA MET A 37 28.98 -24.22 12.42
C MET A 37 30.14 -25.15 12.01
N LYS A 38 30.88 -24.78 10.95
CA LYS A 38 32.08 -25.53 10.54
C LYS A 38 33.29 -25.36 11.48
N ASN A 39 33.28 -24.36 12.36
CA ASN A 39 34.42 -24.01 13.24
C ASN A 39 34.07 -23.97 14.74
N GLN A 40 32.85 -24.36 15.14
CA GLN A 40 32.43 -24.37 16.54
C GLN A 40 32.80 -25.70 17.21
N ASP A 41 33.34 -25.62 18.42
CA ASP A 41 33.50 -26.74 19.33
C ASP A 41 32.11 -27.22 19.79
N PRO A 42 31.80 -28.54 19.71
CA PRO A 42 30.47 -29.09 19.99
C PRO A 42 29.94 -28.86 21.42
N THR A 43 30.77 -28.35 22.33
CA THR A 43 30.44 -28.20 23.76
C THR A 43 29.84 -26.85 24.17
N GLN A 44 29.81 -25.84 23.28
CA GLN A 44 29.15 -24.55 23.54
C GLN A 44 28.38 -24.03 22.32
N PRO A 45 27.14 -24.48 22.10
CA PRO A 45 26.30 -23.91 21.04
C PRO A 45 25.92 -22.47 21.41
N MET A 46 26.45 -21.48 20.69
CA MET A 46 26.00 -20.08 20.82
C MET A 46 24.58 -19.92 20.26
N ASP A 47 23.79 -19.09 20.94
CA ASP A 47 22.39 -18.75 20.64
C ASP A 47 22.25 -17.87 19.37
N SER A 48 22.62 -18.45 18.23
CA SER A 48 22.52 -17.83 16.91
C SER A 48 21.06 -17.72 16.44
N THR A 49 20.14 -18.37 17.16
CA THR A 49 18.73 -18.52 16.83
C THR A 49 17.93 -17.24 17.06
N GLN A 50 18.31 -16.43 18.06
CA GLN A 50 17.56 -15.22 18.42
C GLN A 50 17.64 -14.11 17.37
N TYR A 51 18.77 -13.96 16.67
CA TYR A 51 18.89 -13.01 15.55
C TYR A 51 18.19 -13.51 14.28
N VAL A 52 18.23 -14.83 14.03
CA VAL A 52 17.50 -15.47 12.92
C VAL A 52 16.00 -15.27 13.08
N SER A 53 15.48 -15.48 14.29
CA SER A 53 14.06 -15.33 14.57
C SER A 53 13.63 -13.87 14.37
N GLN A 54 14.41 -12.89 14.85
CA GLN A 54 14.13 -11.48 14.65
C GLN A 54 14.14 -11.08 13.16
N LEU A 55 15.11 -11.58 12.37
CA LEU A 55 15.19 -11.34 10.92
C LEU A 55 14.06 -12.01 10.15
N ALA A 56 13.65 -13.22 10.54
CA ALA A 56 12.50 -13.90 9.96
C ALA A 56 11.21 -13.09 10.23
N THR A 57 11.04 -12.56 11.45
CA THR A 57 9.93 -11.66 11.79
C THR A 57 9.95 -10.40 10.93
N PHE A 58 11.10 -9.74 10.78
CA PHE A 58 11.21 -8.56 9.91
C PHE A 58 10.87 -8.87 8.45
N SER A 59 11.39 -9.99 7.91
CA SER A 59 11.09 -10.42 6.54
C SER A 59 9.61 -10.70 6.33
N GLN A 60 8.95 -11.29 7.34
CA GLN A 60 7.51 -11.53 7.30
C GLN A 60 6.71 -10.22 7.29
N VAL A 61 7.08 -9.26 8.13
CA VAL A 61 6.44 -7.93 8.17
C VAL A 61 6.61 -7.21 6.83
N GLU A 62 7.82 -7.20 6.27
CA GLU A 62 8.10 -6.63 4.95
C GLU A 62 7.26 -7.28 3.85
N GLN A 63 7.12 -8.61 3.89
CA GLN A 63 6.28 -9.35 2.95
C GLN A 63 4.80 -8.95 3.08
N THR A 64 4.31 -8.76 4.31
CA THR A 64 2.95 -8.27 4.58
C THR A 64 2.77 -6.85 4.05
N VAL A 65 3.71 -5.94 4.30
CA VAL A 65 3.68 -4.56 3.78
C VAL A 65 3.62 -4.56 2.26
N GLN A 66 4.48 -5.34 1.59
CA GLN A 66 4.46 -5.45 0.12
C GLN A 66 3.15 -6.03 -0.41
N THR A 67 2.57 -6.99 0.31
CA THR A 67 1.28 -7.58 -0.07
C THR A 67 0.18 -6.53 0.02
N ASN A 68 0.13 -5.75 1.10
CA ASN A 68 -0.83 -4.66 1.26
C ASN A 68 -0.66 -3.61 0.15
N THR A 69 0.57 -3.19 -0.17
CA THR A 69 0.81 -2.26 -1.28
C THR A 69 0.31 -2.78 -2.62
N LYS A 70 0.49 -4.08 -2.90
CA LYS A 70 -0.05 -4.70 -4.12
C LYS A 70 -1.57 -4.74 -4.12
N LEU A 71 -2.20 -5.01 -2.98
CA LEU A 71 -3.65 -4.97 -2.84
C LEU A 71 -4.20 -3.57 -3.10
N ASP A 72 -3.54 -2.53 -2.58
CA ASP A 72 -3.90 -1.14 -2.84
C ASP A 72 -3.82 -0.80 -4.34
N GLN A 73 -2.76 -1.27 -5.02
CA GLN A 73 -2.62 -1.09 -6.47
C GLN A 73 -3.74 -1.78 -7.26
N ILE A 74 -4.11 -3.01 -6.87
CA ILE A 74 -5.23 -3.73 -7.48
C ILE A 74 -6.54 -2.99 -7.26
N LEU A 75 -6.78 -2.49 -6.04
CA LEU A 75 -7.99 -1.75 -5.73
C LEU A 75 -8.08 -0.45 -6.54
N GLN A 76 -6.97 0.28 -6.69
CA GLN A 76 -6.89 1.47 -7.53
C GLN A 76 -7.17 1.15 -9.01
N ALA A 77 -6.57 0.08 -9.54
CA ALA A 77 -6.81 -0.34 -10.92
C ALA A 77 -8.28 -0.75 -11.16
N SER A 78 -8.88 -1.48 -10.21
CA SER A 78 -10.29 -1.86 -10.26
C SER A 78 -11.21 -0.63 -10.21
N ALA A 79 -10.92 0.32 -9.33
CA ALA A 79 -11.67 1.56 -9.22
C ALA A 79 -11.59 2.39 -10.52
N LEU A 80 -10.42 2.46 -11.15
CA LEU A 80 -10.26 3.17 -12.43
C LEU A 80 -11.01 2.46 -13.57
N ALA A 81 -11.01 1.13 -13.61
CA ALA A 81 -11.79 0.37 -14.59
C ALA A 81 -13.31 0.60 -14.42
N GLN A 82 -13.78 0.75 -13.19
CA GLN A 82 -15.18 1.12 -12.91
C GLN A 82 -15.46 2.57 -13.31
N ALA A 83 -14.51 3.49 -13.07
CA ALA A 83 -14.65 4.91 -13.39
C ALA A 83 -14.93 5.15 -14.89
N ASP A 84 -14.26 4.41 -15.77
CA ASP A 84 -14.45 4.52 -17.22
C ASP A 84 -15.89 4.21 -17.66
N SER A 85 -16.54 3.26 -16.98
CA SER A 85 -17.94 2.91 -17.24
C SER A 85 -18.96 3.93 -16.70
N LEU A 86 -18.54 4.85 -15.81
CA LEU A 86 -19.42 5.85 -15.20
C LEU A 86 -19.41 7.17 -15.97
N ILE A 87 -18.32 7.48 -16.66
CA ILE A 87 -18.20 8.71 -17.43
C ILE A 87 -19.25 8.73 -18.54
N GLY A 88 -19.91 9.87 -18.70
CA GLY A 88 -21.00 10.05 -19.66
C GLY A 88 -22.30 9.35 -19.27
N HIS A 89 -22.39 8.67 -18.12
CA HIS A 89 -23.64 8.10 -17.63
C HIS A 89 -24.34 9.04 -16.65
N ALA A 90 -25.66 8.89 -16.50
CA ALA A 90 -26.44 9.59 -15.50
C ALA A 90 -26.28 8.91 -14.14
N LEU A 91 -25.87 9.66 -13.14
CA LEU A 91 -25.66 9.18 -11.78
C LEU A 91 -26.59 9.92 -10.83
N THR A 92 -27.26 9.17 -9.96
CA THR A 92 -28.14 9.70 -8.91
C THR A 92 -27.61 9.27 -7.55
N SER A 93 -27.39 10.26 -6.68
CA SER A 93 -26.96 10.09 -5.30
C SER A 93 -27.93 9.21 -4.50
N ALA A 94 -27.45 8.59 -3.43
CA ALA A 94 -28.22 7.67 -2.60
C ALA A 94 -29.43 8.32 -1.90
N ASP A 95 -29.38 9.64 -1.68
CA ASP A 95 -30.49 10.44 -1.16
C ASP A 95 -31.53 10.84 -2.22
N GLY A 96 -31.24 10.58 -3.50
CA GLY A 96 -32.09 10.94 -4.64
C GLY A 96 -32.14 12.44 -4.95
N VAL A 97 -31.42 13.29 -4.20
CA VAL A 97 -31.48 14.75 -4.33
C VAL A 97 -30.59 15.26 -5.45
N THR A 98 -29.42 14.63 -5.62
CA THR A 98 -28.43 15.03 -6.62
C THR A 98 -28.43 14.05 -7.78
N SER A 99 -28.73 14.52 -8.99
CA SER A 99 -28.69 13.72 -10.22
C SER A 99 -28.12 14.53 -11.38
N GLY A 100 -27.31 13.89 -12.21
CA GLY A 100 -26.72 14.52 -13.39
C GLY A 100 -25.80 13.58 -14.17
N ILE A 101 -25.30 14.07 -15.30
CA ILE A 101 -24.34 13.33 -16.12
C ILE A 101 -22.95 13.45 -15.50
N VAL A 102 -22.24 12.33 -15.39
CA VAL A 102 -20.87 12.29 -14.89
C VAL A 102 -19.90 12.82 -15.95
N LYS A 103 -19.19 13.89 -15.61
CA LYS A 103 -18.16 14.51 -16.46
C LYS A 103 -16.77 13.97 -16.16
N GLU A 104 -16.47 13.75 -14.89
CA GLU A 104 -15.17 13.30 -14.40
C GLU A 104 -15.36 12.34 -13.23
N VAL A 105 -14.42 11.41 -13.05
CA VAL A 105 -14.39 10.53 -11.88
C VAL A 105 -13.00 10.59 -11.26
N ARG A 106 -12.96 10.78 -9.94
CA ARG A 106 -11.73 10.90 -9.15
C ARG A 106 -11.70 9.80 -8.09
N LEU A 107 -10.54 9.18 -7.89
CA LEU A 107 -10.32 8.30 -6.73
C LEU A 107 -9.86 9.13 -5.53
N ALA A 108 -10.70 9.26 -4.52
CA ALA A 108 -10.39 9.88 -3.25
C ALA A 108 -10.03 8.83 -2.19
N ALA A 109 -9.53 9.27 -1.04
CA ALA A 109 -9.22 8.38 0.10
C ALA A 109 -10.46 7.62 0.61
N SER A 110 -11.66 8.17 0.42
CA SER A 110 -12.95 7.56 0.78
C SER A 110 -13.53 6.64 -0.31
N GLY A 111 -12.89 6.52 -1.47
CA GLY A 111 -13.38 5.75 -2.61
C GLY A 111 -13.57 6.60 -3.87
N LEU A 112 -14.32 6.07 -4.83
CA LEU A 112 -14.63 6.76 -6.09
C LEU A 112 -15.60 7.92 -5.85
N VAL A 113 -15.32 9.07 -6.46
CA VAL A 113 -16.18 10.26 -6.46
C VAL A 113 -16.41 10.68 -7.89
N ALA A 114 -17.67 10.77 -8.29
CA ALA A 114 -18.09 11.28 -9.59
C ALA A 114 -18.38 12.78 -9.50
N ILE A 115 -17.88 13.54 -10.47
CA ILE A 115 -18.15 14.97 -10.62
C ILE A 115 -19.13 15.12 -11.78
N LEU A 116 -20.30 15.67 -11.48
CA LEU A 116 -21.37 15.87 -12.45
C LEU A 116 -21.11 17.12 -13.30
N GLU A 117 -21.77 17.25 -14.46
CA GLU A 117 -21.64 18.44 -15.32
C GLU A 117 -21.96 19.76 -14.61
N GLY A 118 -22.84 19.74 -13.62
CA GLY A 118 -23.17 20.89 -12.77
C GLY A 118 -22.13 21.22 -11.69
N GLY A 119 -21.01 20.48 -11.65
CA GLY A 119 -19.96 20.62 -10.63
C GLY A 119 -20.26 19.96 -9.29
N ALA A 120 -21.42 19.31 -9.15
CA ALA A 120 -21.76 18.56 -7.94
C ALA A 120 -20.92 17.28 -7.83
N GLU A 121 -20.39 17.01 -6.64
CA GLU A 121 -19.65 15.78 -6.35
C GLU A 121 -20.59 14.74 -5.72
N VAL A 122 -20.55 13.51 -6.21
CA VAL A 122 -21.32 12.38 -5.66
C VAL A 122 -20.37 11.22 -5.41
N ALA A 123 -20.31 10.74 -4.17
CA ALA A 123 -19.55 9.55 -3.82
C ALA A 123 -20.18 8.31 -4.46
N VAL A 124 -19.40 7.55 -5.21
CA VAL A 124 -19.83 6.30 -5.84
C VAL A 124 -19.76 5.20 -4.78
N GLY A 125 -20.92 4.69 -4.37
CA GLY A 125 -21.02 3.71 -3.30
C GLY A 125 -22.41 3.09 -3.19
N PRO A 126 -22.67 2.34 -2.11
CA PRO A 126 -23.97 1.69 -1.90
C PRO A 126 -25.13 2.68 -1.98
N GLY A 127 -26.18 2.33 -2.72
CA GLY A 127 -27.38 3.14 -2.87
C GLY A 127 -27.36 4.14 -4.05
N VAL A 128 -26.21 4.35 -4.69
CA VAL A 128 -26.13 5.16 -5.92
C VAL A 128 -26.71 4.40 -7.11
N THR A 129 -27.49 5.08 -7.95
CA THR A 129 -28.05 4.51 -9.18
C THR A 129 -27.35 5.09 -10.40
N VAL A 130 -26.95 4.22 -11.34
CA VAL A 130 -26.33 4.60 -12.62
C VAL A 130 -27.28 4.21 -13.76
N LYS A 131 -27.53 5.14 -14.68
CA LYS A 131 -28.33 4.95 -15.89
C LYS A 131 -27.55 5.42 -17.11
N ASN A 132 -27.77 4.79 -18.26
CA ASN A 132 -27.18 5.26 -19.51
C ASN A 132 -27.71 6.67 -19.83
N ALA A 133 -26.82 7.60 -20.20
CA ALA A 133 -27.26 8.90 -20.70
C ALA A 133 -27.84 8.69 -22.11
N SER A 134 -29.10 9.09 -22.28
CA SER A 134 -29.82 8.96 -23.55
C SER A 134 -29.51 10.13 -24.47
#